data_AF-A0A5S4H6P2-F1
#
_entry.id   AF-A0A5S4H6P2-F1
#
_cell.length_a   1.000
_cell.length_b   1.000
_cell.length_c   1.000
_cell.angle_alpha   90.00
_cell.angle_beta   90.00
_cell.angle_gamma   90.00
#
_symmetry.space_group_name_H-M   'P 1'
#
loop_
_entity.id
_entity.type
_entity.pdbx_description
1 polymer ?
#
loop_
_entity_poly.entity_id
_entity_poly.type
_entity_poly.pdbx_seq_one_letter_code
_entity_poly.pdbx_strand_id
1 'polypeptide(L)'
;MSSETSSANGTDGTPPAQPSPGTTTPAAPEDLAEGGSPAGDAQEGEADGRGEVETSESASAGECALAGCTEPLPVRGRGRPAKYCSKAHADQASRDRRAADAAAVDEPLRQAEALAQRVPVAIGALQGQLAELQEFLAAAQEGALSRVRRAEAEATAAAQAEADADVRALAADKAREEAVAAAEAARAAQRAAEQAAARDRANLERVRADTAEMVAAHRQARDAAREAQTAAEAARDAKAAELREARETHEQERARIEAAARAQTERTQTLQTELAHTTAALAAAREALAAAQGEARNQQTRAEAAEQARDDAMRHGREAAARAEALEARQRDLRAAAEEAATGQAAAQRALASCQALRDRLETDLAAARADAAAQRERAVRAEAAAGPVRGDTDDQEGPADAPAAGDDQAPPA
;
A
#
# COMPACT_ATOMS: atom_id res chain seq x y z
N MET A 1 6.64 -13.70 8.08
CA MET A 1 5.68 -13.47 9.18
C MET A 1 4.46 -12.79 8.55
N SER A 2 3.53 -13.48 7.89
CA SER A 2 3.05 -14.88 8.02
C SER A 2 1.99 -15.08 9.11
N SER A 3 0.75 -14.70 8.77
CA SER A 3 -0.52 -15.15 9.36
C SER A 3 -1.50 -15.21 8.17
N GLU A 4 -1.71 -16.39 7.58
CA GLU A 4 -2.82 -17.31 7.92
C GLU A 4 -4.17 -16.89 7.30
N THR A 5 -4.33 -17.22 6.01
CA THR A 5 -5.63 -17.40 5.38
C THR A 5 -6.21 -18.76 5.77
N SER A 6 -7.43 -18.79 6.32
CA SER A 6 -8.17 -20.04 6.61
C SER A 6 -9.46 -20.13 5.80
N SER A 7 -9.91 -21.34 5.50
CA SER A 7 -10.96 -21.61 4.49
C SER A 7 -12.13 -22.45 5.02
N ALA A 8 -13.35 -21.96 4.81
CA ALA A 8 -14.60 -22.73 4.60
C ALA A 8 -15.64 -21.72 4.04
N ASN A 9 -16.31 -21.87 2.90
CA ASN A 9 -16.93 -23.03 2.23
C ASN A 9 -18.23 -23.50 2.93
N GLY A 10 -19.37 -23.37 2.24
CA GLY A 10 -20.72 -23.62 2.79
C GLY A 10 -21.81 -22.96 1.95
N THR A 11 -22.26 -23.63 0.88
CA THR A 11 -23.26 -23.12 -0.08
C THR A 11 -24.61 -23.82 0.07
N ASP A 12 -25.58 -23.18 0.73
CA ASP A 12 -26.99 -23.57 0.67
C ASP A 12 -27.73 -22.68 -0.36
N GLY A 13 -27.81 -23.19 -1.59
CA GLY A 13 -28.45 -22.51 -2.72
C GLY A 13 -29.63 -23.30 -3.28
N THR A 14 -30.78 -23.19 -2.64
CA THR A 14 -32.02 -23.90 -3.04
C THR A 14 -32.43 -23.57 -4.48
N PRO A 15 -32.48 -24.55 -5.41
CA PRO A 15 -32.99 -24.31 -6.75
C PRO A 15 -34.53 -24.20 -6.74
N PRO A 16 -35.13 -23.29 -7.52
CA PRO A 16 -36.59 -23.18 -7.61
C PRO A 16 -37.20 -24.36 -8.40
N ALA A 17 -38.42 -24.75 -8.02
CA ALA A 17 -39.15 -25.82 -8.69
C ALA A 17 -39.53 -25.46 -10.14
N GLN A 18 -39.44 -26.44 -11.04
CA GLN A 18 -39.95 -26.32 -12.42
C GLN A 18 -41.40 -26.85 -12.51
N PRO A 19 -42.25 -26.27 -13.39
CA PRO A 19 -43.64 -26.65 -13.53
C PRO A 19 -43.84 -27.93 -14.37
N SER A 20 -44.85 -28.73 -14.02
CA SER A 20 -45.21 -29.97 -14.70
C SER A 20 -45.86 -29.73 -16.08
N PRO A 21 -45.51 -30.49 -17.13
CA PRO A 21 -46.18 -30.43 -18.42
C PRO A 21 -47.43 -31.33 -18.51
N GLY A 22 -48.58 -30.71 -18.80
CA GLY A 22 -49.68 -31.20 -19.63
C GLY A 22 -50.21 -32.64 -19.51
N THR A 23 -51.44 -32.77 -19.01
CA THR A 23 -52.37 -33.85 -19.40
C THR A 23 -53.54 -33.23 -20.16
N THR A 24 -53.51 -33.28 -21.50
CA THR A 24 -54.59 -32.77 -22.38
C THR A 24 -55.21 -33.89 -23.19
N THR A 25 -56.46 -34.22 -22.88
CA THR A 25 -57.26 -35.24 -23.56
C THR A 25 -57.75 -34.74 -24.93
N PRO A 26 -57.54 -35.46 -26.05
CA PRO A 26 -58.22 -35.19 -27.30
C PRO A 26 -59.67 -35.70 -27.27
N ALA A 27 -60.59 -34.98 -27.91
CA ALA A 27 -61.98 -35.40 -28.07
C ALA A 27 -62.16 -36.33 -29.29
N ALA A 28 -63.23 -37.13 -29.28
CA ALA A 28 -63.67 -37.91 -30.44
C ALA A 28 -64.90 -37.24 -31.10
N PRO A 29 -65.02 -37.27 -32.45
CA PRO A 29 -66.17 -36.72 -33.17
C PRO A 29 -67.33 -37.71 -33.31
N GLU A 30 -68.51 -37.17 -33.60
CA GLU A 30 -69.72 -37.86 -34.06
C GLU A 30 -69.67 -38.00 -35.61
N ASP A 31 -70.30 -39.02 -36.22
CA ASP A 31 -71.47 -38.82 -37.11
C ASP A 31 -71.97 -40.06 -37.93
N LEU A 32 -73.29 -40.05 -38.18
CA LEU A 32 -74.06 -40.45 -39.39
C LEU A 32 -74.03 -41.86 -40.06
N ALA A 33 -75.20 -42.54 -39.93
CA ALA A 33 -76.18 -42.81 -41.01
C ALA A 33 -76.15 -44.10 -41.90
N GLU A 34 -77.23 -44.22 -42.70
CA GLU A 34 -77.63 -45.25 -43.70
C GLU A 34 -78.02 -46.66 -43.19
N GLY A 35 -78.93 -47.43 -43.82
CA GLY A 35 -79.90 -47.12 -44.88
C GLY A 35 -80.14 -48.28 -45.89
N GLY A 36 -81.38 -48.70 -46.16
CA GLY A 36 -81.71 -49.53 -47.35
C GLY A 36 -82.66 -50.75 -47.20
N SER A 37 -83.27 -51.15 -48.32
CA SER A 37 -84.19 -52.30 -48.59
C SER A 37 -84.15 -52.57 -50.14
N PRO A 38 -84.98 -53.39 -50.86
CA PRO A 38 -86.08 -54.33 -50.51
C PRO A 38 -86.22 -55.65 -51.39
N ALA A 39 -87.33 -56.41 -51.18
CA ALA A 39 -88.21 -57.15 -52.14
C ALA A 39 -87.79 -58.42 -52.98
N GLY A 40 -88.80 -59.27 -53.34
CA GLY A 40 -88.76 -60.37 -54.35
C GLY A 40 -89.83 -61.50 -54.16
N ASP A 41 -90.47 -62.03 -55.24
CA ASP A 41 -91.74 -62.82 -55.20
C ASP A 41 -91.85 -64.12 -56.11
N ALA A 42 -92.87 -64.97 -55.85
CA ALA A 42 -93.81 -65.69 -56.80
C ALA A 42 -93.65 -67.14 -57.40
N GLN A 43 -94.78 -67.90 -57.43
CA GLN A 43 -95.41 -68.86 -58.43
C GLN A 43 -94.78 -70.24 -58.87
N GLU A 44 -95.47 -71.28 -59.46
CA GLU A 44 -96.87 -71.87 -59.37
C GLU A 44 -97.11 -73.19 -60.24
N GLY A 45 -98.09 -74.06 -59.88
CA GLY A 45 -98.84 -75.07 -60.72
C GLY A 45 -98.21 -76.43 -61.19
N GLU A 46 -98.88 -77.42 -61.87
CA GLU A 46 -100.25 -78.06 -61.77
C GLU A 46 -100.44 -79.35 -62.70
N ALA A 47 -101.54 -80.14 -62.54
CA ALA A 47 -102.32 -80.95 -63.54
C ALA A 47 -102.15 -82.49 -63.84
N ASP A 48 -103.22 -83.12 -64.40
CA ASP A 48 -103.89 -84.45 -64.19
C ASP A 48 -104.00 -85.41 -65.45
N GLY A 49 -104.68 -86.60 -65.42
CA GLY A 49 -105.01 -87.46 -66.62
C GLY A 49 -105.62 -88.91 -66.44
N ARG A 50 -106.44 -89.44 -67.40
CA ARG A 50 -107.20 -90.77 -67.36
C ARG A 50 -107.51 -91.46 -68.74
N GLY A 51 -108.16 -92.66 -68.80
CA GLY A 51 -108.74 -93.28 -70.04
C GLY A 51 -109.24 -94.78 -69.97
N GLU A 52 -110.32 -95.16 -70.69
CA GLU A 52 -111.08 -96.46 -70.68
C GLU A 52 -111.58 -96.91 -72.13
N VAL A 53 -112.44 -97.89 -72.54
CA VAL A 53 -113.47 -98.87 -72.00
C VAL A 53 -114.01 -99.92 -73.08
N GLU A 54 -114.87 -100.92 -72.71
CA GLU A 54 -115.92 -101.72 -73.50
C GLU A 54 -115.75 -103.15 -74.19
N THR A 55 -116.87 -103.76 -74.71
CA THR A 55 -117.18 -105.24 -74.88
C THR A 55 -117.90 -105.75 -76.22
N SER A 56 -118.41 -107.02 -76.25
CA SER A 56 -119.54 -107.64 -77.09
C SER A 56 -119.26 -108.38 -78.44
N GLU A 57 -120.05 -109.34 -79.03
CA GLU A 57 -121.00 -110.45 -78.61
C GLU A 57 -121.55 -111.32 -79.83
N SER A 58 -122.16 -112.52 -79.59
CA SER A 58 -123.32 -113.18 -80.30
C SER A 58 -123.17 -114.39 -81.31
N ALA A 59 -124.30 -114.98 -81.80
CA ALA A 59 -124.41 -116.34 -82.42
C ALA A 59 -125.60 -116.61 -83.40
N SER A 60 -125.65 -117.77 -84.09
CA SER A 60 -126.83 -118.29 -84.85
C SER A 60 -126.86 -119.85 -85.01
N ALA A 61 -127.81 -120.44 -85.79
CA ALA A 61 -128.08 -121.89 -85.81
C ALA A 61 -128.65 -122.46 -87.14
N GLY A 62 -128.46 -123.78 -87.38
CA GLY A 62 -129.19 -124.54 -88.42
C GLY A 62 -128.61 -125.92 -88.74
N GLU A 63 -127.30 -125.98 -89.00
CA GLU A 63 -126.59 -127.19 -89.45
C GLU A 63 -126.02 -128.01 -88.28
N CYS A 64 -125.31 -129.11 -88.58
CA CYS A 64 -124.48 -129.79 -87.58
C CYS A 64 -123.43 -128.80 -87.05
N ALA A 65 -123.39 -128.56 -85.73
CA ALA A 65 -122.59 -127.48 -85.12
C ALA A 65 -121.07 -127.77 -85.04
N LEU A 66 -120.53 -128.51 -86.02
CA LEU A 66 -119.12 -128.76 -86.30
C LEU A 66 -118.79 -127.99 -87.58
N ALA A 67 -117.80 -127.09 -87.54
CA ALA A 67 -117.47 -126.24 -88.68
C ALA A 67 -117.14 -127.07 -89.94
N GLY A 68 -117.82 -126.77 -91.05
CA GLY A 68 -117.67 -127.49 -92.32
C GLY A 68 -118.56 -128.73 -92.50
N CYS A 69 -119.42 -129.08 -91.53
CA CYS A 69 -120.34 -130.23 -91.64
C CYS A 69 -121.77 -129.78 -91.98
N THR A 70 -122.10 -129.78 -93.28
CA THR A 70 -123.44 -129.43 -93.81
C THR A 70 -124.49 -130.55 -93.69
N GLU A 71 -124.15 -131.67 -93.04
CA GLU A 71 -125.01 -132.84 -92.88
C GLU A 71 -126.25 -132.51 -92.00
N PRO A 72 -127.49 -132.70 -92.50
CA PRO A 72 -128.70 -132.30 -91.78
C PRO A 72 -128.94 -133.13 -90.52
N LEU A 73 -129.43 -132.49 -89.46
CA LEU A 73 -129.65 -133.11 -88.16
C LEU A 73 -130.80 -134.15 -88.22
N PRO A 74 -130.60 -135.40 -87.76
CA PRO A 74 -131.56 -136.48 -87.96
C PRO A 74 -132.83 -136.31 -87.11
N VAL A 75 -133.99 -136.29 -87.77
CA VAL A 75 -135.29 -136.01 -87.15
C VAL A 75 -135.79 -137.21 -86.32
N ARG A 76 -135.94 -137.04 -84.99
CA ARG A 76 -136.62 -138.00 -84.10
C ARG A 76 -137.46 -137.28 -83.03
N GLY A 77 -138.53 -137.95 -82.58
CA GLY A 77 -139.59 -137.32 -81.79
C GLY A 77 -139.31 -137.13 -80.28
N ARG A 78 -139.94 -136.10 -79.71
CA ARG A 78 -140.03 -135.77 -78.26
C ARG A 78 -138.76 -136.06 -77.43
N GLY A 79 -137.70 -135.31 -77.72
CA GLY A 79 -136.50 -135.21 -76.89
C GLY A 79 -135.81 -133.85 -77.06
N ARG A 80 -134.76 -133.57 -76.27
CA ARG A 80 -133.92 -132.39 -76.46
C ARG A 80 -133.18 -132.50 -77.80
N PRO A 81 -133.20 -131.49 -78.68
CA PRO A 81 -132.61 -131.61 -80.01
C PRO A 81 -131.10 -131.85 -79.95
N ALA A 82 -130.61 -132.74 -80.82
CA ALA A 82 -129.19 -133.00 -80.98
C ALA A 82 -128.52 -131.83 -81.75
N LYS A 83 -127.35 -131.38 -81.32
CA LYS A 83 -126.56 -130.34 -82.00
C LYS A 83 -125.63 -130.88 -83.11
N TYR A 84 -125.54 -132.21 -83.26
CA TYR A 84 -124.59 -132.87 -84.15
C TYR A 84 -125.28 -134.06 -84.84
N CYS A 85 -124.98 -134.28 -86.13
CA CYS A 85 -125.57 -135.38 -86.90
C CYS A 85 -125.05 -136.76 -86.46
N SER A 86 -123.84 -136.81 -85.87
CA SER A 86 -123.22 -138.04 -85.35
C SER A 86 -122.53 -137.79 -84.00
N LYS A 87 -122.29 -138.86 -83.23
CA LYS A 87 -121.47 -138.77 -82.01
C LYS A 87 -120.04 -138.33 -82.33
N ALA A 88 -119.46 -138.82 -83.43
CA ALA A 88 -118.11 -138.45 -83.86
C ALA A 88 -117.98 -136.93 -84.08
N HIS A 89 -119.01 -136.27 -84.62
CA HIS A 89 -118.99 -134.82 -84.82
C HIS A 89 -119.21 -134.03 -83.51
N ALA A 90 -119.92 -134.60 -82.53
CA ALA A 90 -119.98 -134.03 -81.18
C ALA A 90 -118.62 -134.12 -80.45
N ASP A 91 -117.94 -135.27 -80.59
CA ASP A 91 -116.61 -135.48 -80.02
C ASP A 91 -115.55 -134.60 -80.72
N GLN A 92 -115.61 -134.44 -82.06
CA GLN A 92 -114.73 -133.54 -82.80
C GLN A 92 -114.98 -132.07 -82.45
N ALA A 93 -116.23 -131.60 -82.43
CA ALA A 93 -116.57 -130.24 -81.98
C ALA A 93 -116.33 -130.00 -80.48
N SER A 94 -115.91 -131.02 -79.72
CA SER A 94 -115.39 -130.89 -78.35
C SER A 94 -113.85 -130.86 -78.31
N ARG A 95 -113.17 -131.40 -79.33
CA ARG A 95 -111.72 -131.22 -79.55
C ARG A 95 -111.43 -129.84 -80.13
N ASP A 96 -112.15 -129.43 -81.17
CA ASP A 96 -111.91 -128.18 -81.88
C ASP A 96 -112.13 -126.96 -80.97
N ARG A 97 -113.16 -126.99 -80.12
CA ARG A 97 -113.33 -125.95 -79.09
C ARG A 97 -112.21 -125.98 -78.07
N ARG A 98 -111.81 -127.14 -77.52
CA ARG A 98 -110.68 -127.20 -76.60
C ARG A 98 -109.34 -126.75 -77.22
N ALA A 99 -109.18 -126.90 -78.54
CA ALA A 99 -108.04 -126.34 -79.27
C ALA A 99 -108.15 -124.81 -79.46
N ALA A 100 -109.35 -124.30 -79.75
CA ALA A 100 -109.61 -122.86 -79.86
C ALA A 100 -109.49 -122.14 -78.50
N ASP A 101 -110.08 -122.73 -77.44
CA ASP A 101 -110.02 -122.24 -76.06
C ASP A 101 -108.57 -122.21 -75.55
N ALA A 102 -107.74 -123.21 -75.92
CA ALA A 102 -106.31 -123.21 -75.63
C ALA A 102 -105.56 -122.14 -76.43
N ALA A 103 -105.77 -122.04 -77.75
CA ALA A 103 -105.13 -121.02 -78.59
C ALA A 103 -105.48 -119.58 -78.17
N ALA A 104 -106.70 -119.36 -77.67
CA ALA A 104 -107.15 -118.08 -77.14
C ALA A 104 -106.54 -117.69 -75.77
N VAL A 105 -105.80 -118.60 -75.13
CA VAL A 105 -105.17 -118.40 -73.82
C VAL A 105 -103.64 -118.50 -73.90
N ASP A 106 -103.10 -119.49 -74.62
CA ASP A 106 -101.65 -119.72 -74.74
C ASP A 106 -100.92 -118.60 -75.50
N GLU A 107 -101.55 -118.03 -76.54
CA GLU A 107 -100.96 -116.93 -77.32
C GLU A 107 -100.88 -115.61 -76.53
N PRO A 108 -101.96 -115.10 -75.89
CA PRO A 108 -101.83 -113.92 -75.02
C PRO A 108 -100.95 -114.17 -73.79
N LEU A 109 -100.89 -115.40 -73.25
CA LEU A 109 -99.91 -115.75 -72.21
C LEU A 109 -98.46 -115.64 -72.72
N ARG A 110 -98.17 -116.12 -73.93
CA ARG A 110 -96.84 -115.97 -74.54
C ARG A 110 -96.47 -114.52 -74.85
N GLN A 111 -97.43 -113.71 -75.27
CA GLN A 111 -97.21 -112.27 -75.46
C GLN A 111 -96.99 -111.57 -74.11
N ALA A 112 -97.69 -111.98 -73.06
CA ALA A 112 -97.46 -111.51 -71.70
C ALA A 112 -96.08 -111.95 -71.14
N GLU A 113 -95.63 -113.20 -71.35
CA GLU A 113 -94.28 -113.63 -71.00
C GLU A 113 -93.21 -112.85 -71.78
N ALA A 114 -93.39 -112.67 -73.09
CA ALA A 114 -92.45 -111.93 -73.93
C ALA A 114 -92.35 -110.44 -73.51
N LEU A 115 -93.44 -109.84 -73.03
CA LEU A 115 -93.43 -108.52 -72.40
C LEU A 115 -92.79 -108.55 -71.02
N ALA A 116 -93.12 -109.52 -70.17
CA ALA A 116 -92.56 -109.68 -68.83
C ALA A 116 -91.04 -109.96 -68.82
N GLN A 117 -90.50 -110.53 -69.90
CA GLN A 117 -89.05 -110.67 -70.11
C GLN A 117 -88.38 -109.39 -70.65
N ARG A 118 -89.10 -108.58 -71.44
CA ARG A 118 -88.56 -107.32 -72.03
C ARG A 118 -88.63 -106.13 -71.08
N VAL A 119 -89.70 -106.01 -70.29
CA VAL A 119 -89.93 -104.87 -69.40
C VAL A 119 -88.81 -104.71 -68.34
N PRO A 120 -88.31 -105.77 -67.66
CA PRO A 120 -87.17 -105.65 -66.76
C PRO A 120 -85.89 -105.16 -67.45
N VAL A 121 -85.65 -105.55 -68.71
CA VAL A 121 -84.49 -105.10 -69.49
C VAL A 121 -84.62 -103.62 -69.87
N ALA A 122 -85.82 -103.18 -70.26
CA ALA A 122 -86.09 -101.77 -70.54
C ALA A 122 -86.01 -100.90 -69.27
N ILE A 123 -86.50 -101.40 -68.14
CA ILE A 123 -86.37 -100.74 -66.84
C ILE A 123 -84.90 -100.66 -66.41
N GLY A 124 -84.12 -101.74 -66.58
CA GLY A 124 -82.69 -101.74 -66.28
C GLY A 124 -81.89 -100.75 -67.14
N ALA A 125 -82.22 -100.63 -68.43
CA ALA A 125 -81.64 -99.63 -69.33
C ALA A 125 -82.01 -98.20 -68.90
N LEU A 126 -83.27 -97.95 -68.52
CA LEU A 126 -83.72 -96.65 -68.03
C LEU A 126 -83.07 -96.30 -66.67
N GLN A 127 -82.91 -97.28 -65.78
CA GLN A 127 -82.20 -97.12 -64.51
C GLN A 127 -80.71 -96.81 -64.74
N GLY A 128 -80.07 -97.43 -65.73
CA GLY A 128 -78.73 -97.08 -66.18
C GLY A 128 -78.63 -95.62 -66.65
N GLN A 129 -79.52 -95.20 -67.56
CA GLN A 129 -79.56 -93.81 -68.05
C GLN A 129 -79.87 -92.79 -66.94
N LEU A 130 -80.72 -93.15 -65.97
CA LEU A 130 -80.99 -92.31 -64.79
C LEU A 130 -79.79 -92.24 -63.84
N ALA A 131 -79.02 -93.32 -63.68
CA ALA A 131 -77.78 -93.32 -62.91
C ALA A 131 -76.69 -92.48 -63.62
N GLU A 132 -76.48 -92.66 -64.92
CA GLU A 132 -75.57 -91.83 -65.74
C GLU A 132 -75.94 -90.34 -65.67
N LEU A 133 -77.23 -90.01 -65.73
CA LEU A 133 -77.71 -88.64 -65.56
C LEU A 133 -77.51 -88.11 -64.14
N GLN A 134 -77.70 -88.92 -63.11
CA GLN A 134 -77.43 -88.55 -61.72
C GLN A 134 -75.93 -88.33 -61.47
N GLU A 135 -75.05 -89.19 -62.02
CA GLU A 135 -73.60 -89.02 -61.97
C GLU A 135 -73.15 -87.76 -62.72
N PHE A 136 -73.70 -87.51 -63.92
CA PHE A 136 -73.42 -86.28 -64.67
C PHE A 136 -73.88 -85.02 -63.92
N LEU A 137 -75.07 -85.03 -63.33
CA LEU A 137 -75.58 -83.92 -62.52
C LEU A 137 -74.77 -83.71 -61.24
N ALA A 138 -74.35 -84.79 -60.56
CA ALA A 138 -73.48 -84.71 -59.40
C ALA A 138 -72.08 -84.16 -59.75
N ALA A 139 -71.49 -84.60 -60.87
CA ALA A 139 -70.22 -84.07 -61.38
C ALA A 139 -70.35 -82.60 -61.82
N ALA A 140 -71.47 -82.20 -62.43
CA ALA A 140 -71.75 -80.82 -62.78
C ALA A 140 -71.95 -79.94 -61.53
N GLN A 141 -72.63 -80.45 -60.50
CA GLN A 141 -72.81 -79.77 -59.22
C GLN A 141 -71.49 -79.61 -58.46
N GLU A 142 -70.70 -80.68 -58.26
CA GLU A 142 -69.40 -80.56 -57.58
C GLU A 142 -68.41 -79.74 -58.41
N GLY A 143 -68.47 -79.80 -59.75
CA GLY A 143 -67.72 -78.90 -60.63
C GLY A 143 -68.15 -77.43 -60.50
N ALA A 144 -69.42 -77.14 -60.24
CA ALA A 144 -69.92 -75.78 -59.97
C ALA A 144 -69.52 -75.31 -58.56
N LEU A 145 -69.71 -76.14 -57.53
CA LEU A 145 -69.30 -75.87 -56.15
C LEU A 145 -67.78 -75.68 -56.06
N SER A 146 -66.99 -76.45 -56.80
CA SER A 146 -65.54 -76.27 -56.91
C SER A 146 -65.17 -74.91 -57.50
N ARG A 147 -65.86 -74.46 -58.57
CA ARG A 147 -65.67 -73.10 -59.13
C ARG A 147 -66.08 -72.01 -58.15
N VAL A 148 -67.19 -72.17 -57.42
CA VAL A 148 -67.65 -71.22 -56.40
C VAL A 148 -66.64 -71.13 -55.26
N ARG A 149 -66.26 -72.26 -54.64
CA ARG A 149 -65.23 -72.32 -53.59
C ARG A 149 -63.90 -71.71 -54.05
N ARG A 150 -63.51 -71.88 -55.31
CA ARG A 150 -62.30 -71.26 -55.87
C ARG A 150 -62.44 -69.74 -56.02
N ALA A 151 -63.59 -69.25 -56.48
CA ALA A 151 -63.87 -67.82 -56.59
C ALA A 151 -63.99 -67.15 -55.21
N GLU A 152 -64.56 -67.84 -54.22
CA GLU A 152 -64.61 -67.40 -52.81
C GLU A 152 -63.20 -67.34 -52.20
N ALA A 153 -62.35 -68.33 -52.48
CA ALA A 153 -60.95 -68.33 -52.07
C ALA A 153 -60.13 -67.21 -52.76
N GLU A 154 -60.37 -66.95 -54.05
CA GLU A 154 -59.74 -65.84 -54.79
C GLU A 154 -60.21 -64.47 -54.27
N ALA A 155 -61.51 -64.30 -54.00
CA ALA A 155 -62.07 -63.06 -53.46
C ALA A 155 -61.61 -62.77 -52.02
N THR A 156 -61.56 -63.80 -51.16
CA THR A 156 -61.04 -63.65 -49.78
C THR A 156 -59.54 -63.38 -49.76
N ALA A 157 -58.75 -64.01 -50.64
CA ALA A 157 -57.33 -63.69 -50.81
C ALA A 157 -57.11 -62.27 -51.36
N ALA A 158 -57.96 -61.80 -52.29
CA ALA A 158 -57.90 -60.43 -52.80
C ALA A 158 -58.22 -59.39 -51.71
N ALA A 159 -59.28 -59.59 -50.93
CA ALA A 159 -59.65 -58.71 -49.82
C ALA A 159 -58.59 -58.69 -48.71
N GLN A 160 -57.91 -59.83 -48.45
CA GLN A 160 -56.76 -59.88 -47.55
C GLN A 160 -55.56 -59.11 -48.12
N ALA A 161 -55.26 -59.25 -49.41
CA ALA A 161 -54.16 -58.53 -50.05
C ALA A 161 -54.39 -57.00 -50.13
N GLU A 162 -55.65 -56.56 -50.23
CA GLU A 162 -56.07 -55.16 -50.14
C GLU A 162 -55.91 -54.63 -48.70
N ALA A 163 -56.42 -55.33 -47.69
CA ALA A 163 -56.22 -54.97 -46.28
C ALA A 163 -54.72 -54.93 -45.89
N ASP A 164 -53.92 -55.89 -46.36
CA ASP A 164 -52.47 -55.88 -46.18
C ASP A 164 -51.78 -54.73 -46.95
N ALA A 165 -52.34 -54.24 -48.05
CA ALA A 165 -51.86 -53.05 -48.74
C ALA A 165 -52.16 -51.78 -47.94
N ASP A 166 -53.38 -51.62 -47.41
CA ASP A 166 -53.78 -50.48 -46.58
C ASP A 166 -52.98 -50.42 -45.27
N VAL A 167 -52.78 -51.55 -44.59
CA VAL A 167 -51.93 -51.62 -43.39
C VAL A 167 -50.48 -51.22 -43.70
N ARG A 168 -49.95 -51.57 -44.88
CA ARG A 168 -48.62 -51.12 -45.33
C ARG A 168 -48.59 -49.64 -45.72
N ALA A 169 -49.66 -49.10 -46.30
CA ALA A 169 -49.77 -47.68 -46.62
C ALA A 169 -49.80 -46.83 -45.34
N LEU A 170 -50.67 -47.18 -44.38
CA LEU A 170 -50.74 -46.52 -43.07
C LEU A 170 -49.42 -46.61 -42.30
N ALA A 171 -48.73 -47.75 -42.36
CA ALA A 171 -47.39 -47.89 -41.76
C ALA A 171 -46.33 -47.01 -42.45
N ALA A 172 -46.39 -46.85 -43.77
CA ALA A 172 -45.48 -46.01 -44.54
C ALA A 172 -45.71 -44.51 -44.30
N ASP A 173 -46.97 -44.06 -44.28
CA ASP A 173 -47.29 -42.67 -43.95
C ASP A 173 -46.96 -42.33 -42.49
N LYS A 174 -47.25 -43.22 -41.54
CA LYS A 174 -46.79 -43.04 -40.14
C LYS A 174 -45.26 -42.94 -40.05
N ALA A 175 -44.52 -43.84 -40.72
CA ALA A 175 -43.06 -43.78 -40.73
C ALA A 175 -42.52 -42.49 -41.37
N ARG A 176 -43.23 -41.93 -42.35
CA ARG A 176 -42.94 -40.63 -42.97
C ARG A 176 -43.22 -39.47 -42.01
N GLU A 177 -44.33 -39.49 -41.28
CA GLU A 177 -44.64 -38.48 -40.24
C GLU A 177 -43.60 -38.49 -39.12
N GLU A 178 -43.26 -39.68 -38.60
CA GLU A 178 -42.21 -39.86 -37.59
C GLU A 178 -40.84 -39.36 -38.10
N ALA A 179 -40.49 -39.63 -39.37
CA ALA A 179 -39.26 -39.14 -39.99
C ALA A 179 -39.25 -37.60 -40.17
N VAL A 180 -40.38 -36.98 -40.51
CA VAL A 180 -40.51 -35.52 -40.59
C VAL A 180 -40.37 -34.90 -39.20
N ALA A 181 -41.09 -35.41 -38.20
CA ALA A 181 -41.00 -34.92 -36.82
C ALA A 181 -39.57 -35.06 -36.26
N ALA A 182 -38.90 -36.18 -36.52
CA ALA A 182 -37.50 -36.38 -36.13
C ALA A 182 -36.55 -35.40 -36.83
N ALA A 183 -36.75 -35.12 -38.13
CA ALA A 183 -35.95 -34.16 -38.88
C ALA A 183 -36.17 -32.71 -38.39
N GLU A 184 -37.39 -32.35 -38.00
CA GLU A 184 -37.69 -31.03 -37.42
C GLU A 184 -37.12 -30.89 -36.00
N ALA A 185 -37.22 -31.92 -35.16
CA ALA A 185 -36.59 -31.96 -33.85
C ALA A 185 -35.05 -31.85 -33.96
N ALA A 186 -34.43 -32.55 -34.91
CA ALA A 186 -32.99 -32.44 -35.18
C ALA A 186 -32.58 -31.02 -35.61
N ARG A 187 -33.36 -30.38 -36.51
CA ARG A 187 -33.15 -28.98 -36.92
C ARG A 187 -33.37 -27.99 -35.77
N ALA A 188 -34.31 -28.25 -34.87
CA ALA A 188 -34.52 -27.45 -33.66
C ALA A 188 -33.34 -27.57 -32.70
N ALA A 189 -32.86 -28.80 -32.44
CA ALA A 189 -31.70 -29.07 -31.61
C ALA A 189 -30.41 -28.43 -32.19
N GLN A 190 -30.18 -28.53 -33.50
CA GLN A 190 -29.06 -27.86 -34.17
C GLN A 190 -29.11 -26.34 -33.96
N ARG A 191 -30.24 -25.69 -34.24
CA ARG A 191 -30.40 -24.23 -34.05
C ARG A 191 -30.22 -23.82 -32.58
N ALA A 192 -30.68 -24.63 -31.63
CA ALA A 192 -30.48 -24.39 -30.21
C ALA A 192 -28.99 -24.49 -29.81
N ALA A 193 -28.26 -25.48 -30.35
CA ALA A 193 -26.82 -25.64 -30.14
C ALA A 193 -26.01 -24.51 -30.79
N GLU A 194 -26.36 -24.07 -32.00
CA GLU A 194 -25.76 -22.91 -32.67
C GLU A 194 -25.99 -21.62 -31.87
N GLN A 195 -27.21 -21.40 -31.35
CA GLN A 195 -27.52 -20.27 -30.47
C GLN A 195 -26.84 -20.34 -29.11
N ALA A 196 -26.59 -21.54 -28.56
CA ALA A 196 -25.77 -21.70 -27.35
C ALA A 196 -24.31 -21.32 -27.65
N ALA A 197 -23.69 -21.93 -28.66
CA ALA A 197 -22.31 -21.64 -29.06
C ALA A 197 -22.09 -20.16 -29.45
N ALA A 198 -23.08 -19.50 -30.04
CA ALA A 198 -23.03 -18.05 -30.32
C ALA A 198 -23.04 -17.21 -29.03
N ARG A 199 -23.89 -17.56 -28.04
CA ARG A 199 -23.91 -16.90 -26.73
C ARG A 199 -22.61 -17.13 -25.96
N ASP A 200 -22.05 -18.34 -26.01
CA ASP A 200 -20.80 -18.67 -25.33
C ASP A 200 -19.61 -17.92 -25.93
N ARG A 201 -19.55 -17.79 -27.27
CA ARG A 201 -18.56 -16.94 -27.95
C ARG A 201 -18.68 -15.47 -27.52
N ALA A 202 -19.89 -14.91 -27.57
CA ALA A 202 -20.12 -13.52 -27.16
C ALA A 202 -19.80 -13.26 -25.68
N ASN A 203 -20.04 -14.24 -24.79
CA ASN A 203 -19.65 -14.17 -23.38
C ASN A 203 -18.13 -14.25 -23.21
N LEU A 204 -17.44 -15.14 -23.93
CA LEU A 204 -15.97 -15.24 -23.92
C LEU A 204 -15.31 -13.98 -24.50
N GLU A 205 -15.91 -13.36 -25.51
CA GLU A 205 -15.45 -12.09 -26.09
C GLU A 205 -15.65 -10.92 -25.10
N ARG A 206 -16.77 -10.87 -24.38
CA ARG A 206 -16.98 -9.91 -23.28
C ARG A 206 -15.93 -10.09 -22.18
N VAL A 207 -15.77 -11.31 -21.66
CA VAL A 207 -14.75 -11.59 -20.62
C VAL A 207 -13.34 -11.25 -21.07
N ARG A 208 -13.00 -11.42 -22.37
CA ARG A 208 -11.72 -10.96 -22.94
C ARG A 208 -11.58 -9.44 -22.99
N ALA A 209 -12.66 -8.71 -23.27
CA ALA A 209 -12.66 -7.25 -23.20
C ALA A 209 -12.53 -6.76 -21.75
N ASP A 210 -13.36 -7.26 -20.84
CA ASP A 210 -13.37 -6.91 -19.42
C ASP A 210 -12.00 -7.17 -18.76
N THR A 211 -11.37 -8.31 -19.06
CA THR A 211 -10.03 -8.65 -18.55
C THR A 211 -8.91 -7.83 -19.20
N ALA A 212 -9.04 -7.44 -20.48
CA ALA A 212 -8.09 -6.52 -21.12
C ALA A 212 -8.17 -5.11 -20.52
N GLU A 213 -9.38 -4.61 -20.24
CA GLU A 213 -9.61 -3.33 -19.56
C GLU A 213 -9.04 -3.36 -18.13
N MET A 214 -9.33 -4.41 -17.35
CA MET A 214 -8.77 -4.59 -16.01
C MET A 214 -7.22 -4.64 -16.02
N VAL A 215 -6.62 -5.30 -17.00
CA VAL A 215 -5.16 -5.33 -17.19
C VAL A 215 -4.60 -3.95 -17.59
N ALA A 216 -5.32 -3.18 -18.41
CA ALA A 216 -4.94 -1.81 -18.76
C ALA A 216 -4.99 -0.88 -17.53
N ALA A 217 -6.08 -0.91 -16.77
CA ALA A 217 -6.25 -0.14 -15.54
C ALA A 217 -5.17 -0.50 -14.49
N HIS A 218 -4.85 -1.79 -14.32
CA HIS A 218 -3.80 -2.22 -13.40
C HIS A 218 -2.40 -1.79 -13.86
N ARG A 219 -2.13 -1.70 -15.17
CA ARG A 219 -0.88 -1.12 -15.70
C ARG A 219 -0.80 0.38 -15.39
N GLN A 220 -1.84 1.14 -15.73
CA GLN A 220 -1.94 2.58 -15.42
C GLN A 220 -1.73 2.86 -13.93
N ALA A 221 -2.38 2.09 -13.05
CA ALA A 221 -2.20 2.21 -11.60
C ALA A 221 -0.76 1.91 -11.14
N ARG A 222 -0.08 0.92 -11.74
CA ARG A 222 1.32 0.60 -11.44
C ARG A 222 2.29 1.66 -11.94
N ASP A 223 2.02 2.26 -13.10
CA ASP A 223 2.90 3.27 -13.69
C ASP A 223 2.72 4.62 -12.97
N ALA A 224 1.49 5.01 -12.63
CA ALA A 224 1.23 6.13 -11.72
C ALA A 224 1.88 5.93 -10.32
N ALA A 225 1.90 4.71 -9.78
CA ALA A 225 2.59 4.42 -8.53
C ALA A 225 4.12 4.56 -8.65
N ARG A 226 4.71 4.21 -9.79
CA ARG A 226 6.15 4.41 -10.09
C ARG A 226 6.50 5.88 -10.24
N GLU A 227 5.65 6.66 -10.92
CA GLU A 227 5.79 8.12 -11.03
C GLU A 227 5.71 8.78 -9.65
N ALA A 228 4.73 8.40 -8.83
CA ALA A 228 4.58 8.87 -7.45
C ALA A 228 5.79 8.49 -6.57
N GLN A 229 6.32 7.27 -6.69
CA GLN A 229 7.56 6.88 -5.99
C GLN A 229 8.74 7.75 -6.44
N THR A 230 8.94 7.94 -7.75
CA THR A 230 10.03 8.73 -8.31
C THR A 230 9.95 10.20 -7.86
N ALA A 231 8.74 10.76 -7.83
CA ALA A 231 8.50 12.11 -7.31
C ALA A 231 8.77 12.22 -5.80
N ALA A 232 8.40 11.20 -5.01
CA ALA A 232 8.67 11.17 -3.57
C ALA A 232 10.18 11.03 -3.26
N GLU A 233 10.91 10.22 -4.03
CA GLU A 233 12.36 10.08 -3.93
C GLU A 233 13.08 11.38 -4.31
N ALA A 234 12.68 12.03 -5.42
CA ALA A 234 13.20 13.34 -5.82
C ALA A 234 12.90 14.43 -4.77
N ALA A 235 11.70 14.44 -4.18
CA ALA A 235 11.35 15.38 -3.11
C ALA A 235 12.15 15.14 -1.82
N ARG A 236 12.38 13.88 -1.44
CA ARG A 236 13.25 13.51 -0.31
C ARG A 236 14.67 14.00 -0.54
N ASP A 237 15.21 13.79 -1.74
CA ASP A 237 16.61 14.11 -2.04
C ASP A 237 16.84 15.62 -2.21
N ALA A 238 15.83 16.36 -2.69
CA ALA A 238 15.79 17.82 -2.62
C ALA A 238 15.82 18.32 -1.16
N LYS A 239 14.99 17.76 -0.26
CA LYS A 239 15.04 18.12 1.17
C LYS A 239 16.34 17.70 1.86
N ALA A 240 16.99 16.63 1.39
CA ALA A 240 18.33 16.24 1.84
C ALA A 240 19.45 17.14 1.28
N ALA A 241 19.21 17.89 0.20
CA ALA A 241 20.09 18.96 -0.28
C ALA A 241 19.89 20.24 0.56
N GLU A 242 18.65 20.72 0.70
CA GLU A 242 18.30 21.89 1.54
C GLU A 242 18.85 21.75 2.97
N LEU A 243 18.73 20.56 3.58
CA LEU A 243 19.23 20.30 4.93
C LEU A 243 20.76 20.31 5.04
N ARG A 244 21.50 20.04 3.95
CA ARG A 244 22.97 20.17 3.91
C ARG A 244 23.37 21.62 3.75
N GLU A 245 22.80 22.33 2.78
CA GLU A 245 23.03 23.76 2.57
C GLU A 245 22.72 24.60 3.83
N ALA A 246 21.63 24.29 4.53
CA ALA A 246 21.28 24.94 5.79
C ALA A 246 22.28 24.64 6.93
N ARG A 247 22.84 23.43 6.98
CA ARG A 247 23.90 23.07 7.96
C ARG A 247 25.21 23.78 7.64
N GLU A 248 25.65 23.74 6.39
CA GLU A 248 26.86 24.41 5.91
C GLU A 248 26.77 25.93 6.13
N THR A 249 25.61 26.53 5.88
CA THR A 249 25.34 27.95 6.17
C THR A 249 25.39 28.25 7.67
N HIS A 250 24.77 27.41 8.51
CA HIS A 250 24.81 27.56 9.96
C HIS A 250 26.23 27.37 10.55
N GLU A 251 27.01 26.43 10.00
CA GLU A 251 28.42 26.22 10.39
C GLU A 251 29.30 27.41 9.96
N GLN A 252 29.06 28.00 8.79
CA GLN A 252 29.70 29.24 8.36
C GLN A 252 29.34 30.43 9.26
N GLU A 253 28.06 30.61 9.62
CA GLU A 253 27.65 31.68 10.55
C GLU A 253 28.20 31.48 11.95
N ARG A 254 28.25 30.24 12.45
CA ARG A 254 28.95 29.93 13.70
C ARG A 254 30.43 30.27 13.62
N ALA A 255 31.13 29.92 12.54
CA ALA A 255 32.53 30.28 12.36
C ALA A 255 32.74 31.81 12.27
N ARG A 256 31.82 32.55 11.64
CA ARG A 256 31.82 34.03 11.60
C ARG A 256 31.65 34.62 13.01
N ILE A 257 30.70 34.13 13.80
CA ILE A 257 30.44 34.58 15.17
C ILE A 257 31.63 34.24 16.10
N GLU A 258 32.16 33.02 16.01
CA GLU A 258 33.32 32.59 16.80
C GLU A 258 34.59 33.38 16.45
N ALA A 259 34.80 33.73 15.17
CA ALA A 259 35.89 34.61 14.74
C ALA A 259 35.70 36.06 15.23
N ALA A 260 34.47 36.60 15.14
CA ALA A 260 34.16 37.94 15.64
C ALA A 260 34.36 38.04 17.17
N ALA A 261 33.98 37.01 17.93
CA ALA A 261 34.18 36.95 19.37
C ALA A 261 35.67 36.88 19.77
N ARG A 262 36.50 36.15 19.02
CA ARG A 262 37.97 36.15 19.20
C ARG A 262 38.54 37.55 18.93
N ALA A 263 38.22 38.14 17.79
CA ALA A 263 38.68 39.50 17.43
C ALA A 263 38.21 40.57 18.43
N GLN A 264 37.02 40.42 19.02
CA GLN A 264 36.56 41.30 20.11
C GLN A 264 37.35 41.07 21.40
N THR A 265 37.64 39.81 21.75
CA THR A 265 38.46 39.46 22.91
C THR A 265 39.87 40.03 22.79
N GLU A 266 40.53 39.83 21.64
CA GLU A 266 41.83 40.42 21.30
C GLU A 266 41.81 41.94 21.46
N ARG A 267 40.84 42.65 20.85
CA ARG A 267 40.68 44.11 21.01
C ARG A 267 40.52 44.53 22.48
N THR A 268 39.73 43.80 23.28
CA THR A 268 39.58 44.12 24.70
C THR A 268 40.87 43.90 25.50
N GLN A 269 41.67 42.88 25.16
CA GLN A 269 42.98 42.67 25.78
C GLN A 269 44.00 43.74 25.36
N THR A 270 43.99 44.19 24.10
CA THR A 270 44.79 45.32 23.62
C THR A 270 44.42 46.60 24.39
N LEU A 271 43.14 46.96 24.46
CA LEU A 271 42.67 48.14 25.20
C LEU A 271 42.96 48.07 26.70
N GLN A 272 42.90 46.89 27.32
CA GLN A 272 43.32 46.70 28.72
C GLN A 272 44.83 46.90 28.90
N THR A 273 45.64 46.46 27.93
CA THR A 273 47.10 46.63 27.94
C THR A 273 47.49 48.09 27.71
N GLU A 274 46.82 48.79 26.79
CA GLU A 274 46.97 50.24 26.56
C GLU A 274 46.54 51.05 27.79
N LEU A 275 45.44 50.65 28.46
CA LEU A 275 45.00 51.28 29.71
C LEU A 275 46.00 51.05 30.85
N ALA A 276 46.55 49.84 30.98
CA ALA A 276 47.62 49.54 31.94
C ALA A 276 48.90 50.34 31.65
N HIS A 277 49.28 50.47 30.37
CA HIS A 277 50.46 51.25 29.96
C HIS A 277 50.26 52.75 30.20
N THR A 278 49.12 53.32 29.84
CA THR A 278 48.82 54.75 30.04
C THR A 278 48.63 55.11 31.51
N THR A 279 48.06 54.23 32.34
CA THR A 279 47.99 54.45 33.80
C THR A 279 49.36 54.34 34.46
N ALA A 280 50.23 53.42 34.03
CA ALA A 280 51.61 53.35 34.48
C ALA A 280 52.42 54.59 34.04
N ALA A 281 52.26 55.05 32.81
CA ALA A 281 52.89 56.28 32.31
C ALA A 281 52.41 57.53 33.07
N LEU A 282 51.12 57.60 33.43
CA LEU A 282 50.57 58.66 34.26
C LEU A 282 51.09 58.61 35.71
N ALA A 283 51.31 57.42 36.27
CA ALA A 283 51.94 57.26 37.58
C ALA A 283 53.40 57.75 37.54
N ALA A 284 54.20 57.27 36.58
CA ALA A 284 55.58 57.72 36.38
C ALA A 284 55.68 59.24 36.12
N ALA A 285 54.74 59.83 35.37
CA ALA A 285 54.69 61.28 35.15
C ALA A 285 54.35 62.07 36.44
N ARG A 286 53.50 61.52 37.32
CA ARG A 286 53.21 62.10 38.65
C ARG A 286 54.40 61.98 39.59
N GLU A 287 55.10 60.86 39.58
CA GLU A 287 56.33 60.64 40.36
C GLU A 287 57.46 61.57 39.88
N ALA A 288 57.66 61.71 38.56
CA ALA A 288 58.61 62.66 37.99
C ALA A 288 58.25 64.11 38.32
N LEU A 289 56.97 64.48 38.30
CA LEU A 289 56.52 65.82 38.73
C LEU A 289 56.76 66.04 40.23
N ALA A 290 56.50 65.05 41.08
CA ALA A 290 56.77 65.14 42.52
C ALA A 290 58.28 65.23 42.83
N ALA A 291 59.11 64.47 42.09
CA ALA A 291 60.57 64.56 42.17
C ALA A 291 61.05 65.96 41.73
N ALA A 292 60.60 66.48 40.58
CA ALA A 292 60.94 67.81 40.10
C ALA A 292 60.47 68.93 41.06
N GLN A 293 59.31 68.77 41.71
CA GLN A 293 58.87 69.69 42.77
C GLN A 293 59.73 69.60 44.04
N GLY A 294 60.20 68.40 44.40
CA GLY A 294 61.17 68.19 45.47
C GLY A 294 62.52 68.82 45.17
N GLU A 295 63.03 68.64 43.95
CA GLU A 295 64.25 69.28 43.46
C GLU A 295 64.12 70.80 43.41
N ALA A 296 63.00 71.34 42.92
CA ALA A 296 62.74 72.78 42.90
C ALA A 296 62.70 73.39 44.31
N ARG A 297 62.08 72.71 45.28
CA ARG A 297 62.13 73.11 46.70
C ARG A 297 63.55 73.04 47.26
N ASN A 298 64.31 71.97 46.97
CA ASN A 298 65.70 71.85 47.40
C ASN A 298 66.61 72.93 46.76
N GLN A 299 66.38 73.30 45.50
CA GLN A 299 67.04 74.43 44.83
C GLN A 299 66.69 75.75 45.52
N GLN A 300 65.40 75.99 45.81
CA GLN A 300 64.94 77.18 46.51
C GLN A 300 65.55 77.29 47.92
N THR A 301 65.49 76.25 48.74
CA THR A 301 66.08 76.26 50.10
C THR A 301 67.60 76.40 50.06
N ARG A 302 68.28 75.89 49.03
CA ARG A 302 69.72 76.17 48.81
C ARG A 302 69.98 77.62 48.42
N ALA A 303 69.12 78.25 47.61
CA ALA A 303 69.22 79.66 47.28
C ALA A 303 68.97 80.53 48.52
N GLU A 304 67.89 80.28 49.25
CA GLU A 304 67.56 80.96 50.53
C GLU A 304 68.70 80.84 51.55
N ALA A 305 69.29 79.65 51.71
CA ALA A 305 70.44 79.44 52.59
C ALA A 305 71.72 80.14 52.08
N ALA A 306 71.92 80.25 50.76
CA ALA A 306 73.03 81.00 50.18
C ALA A 306 72.85 82.52 50.33
N GLU A 307 71.63 83.03 50.25
CA GLU A 307 71.31 84.43 50.54
C GLU A 307 71.47 84.76 52.03
N GLN A 308 71.02 83.86 52.92
CA GLN A 308 71.26 83.98 54.36
C GLN A 308 72.76 83.97 54.67
N ALA A 309 73.53 83.03 54.10
CA ALA A 309 74.99 82.98 54.27
C ALA A 309 75.69 84.23 53.70
N ARG A 310 75.22 84.79 52.58
CA ARG A 310 75.69 86.07 52.03
C ARG A 310 75.41 87.22 52.99
N ASP A 311 74.21 87.28 53.56
CA ASP A 311 73.79 88.40 54.41
C ASP A 311 74.38 88.32 55.83
N ASP A 312 74.63 87.11 56.34
CA ASP A 312 75.45 86.84 57.52
C ASP A 312 76.92 87.21 57.27
N ALA A 313 77.50 86.84 56.12
CA ALA A 313 78.86 87.24 55.75
C ALA A 313 78.98 88.77 55.58
N MET A 314 77.96 89.44 55.04
CA MET A 314 77.88 90.92 55.01
C MET A 314 77.73 91.53 56.41
N ARG A 315 77.02 90.88 57.33
CA ARG A 315 76.91 91.32 58.73
C ARG A 315 78.25 91.18 59.44
N HIS A 316 78.90 90.03 59.38
CA HIS A 316 80.23 89.82 59.95
C HIS A 316 81.31 90.66 59.27
N GLY A 317 81.18 90.97 57.97
CA GLY A 317 82.04 91.94 57.29
C GLY A 317 81.90 93.35 57.85
N ARG A 318 80.67 93.81 58.14
CA ARG A 318 80.42 95.09 58.82
C ARG A 318 80.91 95.09 60.26
N GLU A 319 80.71 94.00 61.00
CA GLU A 319 81.25 93.83 62.35
C GLU A 319 82.78 93.83 62.37
N ALA A 320 83.42 93.18 61.39
CA ALA A 320 84.88 93.15 61.27
C ALA A 320 85.44 94.52 60.88
N ALA A 321 84.77 95.25 59.99
CA ALA A 321 85.11 96.65 59.68
C ALA A 321 84.98 97.55 60.92
N ALA A 322 83.87 97.48 61.65
CA ALA A 322 83.69 98.25 62.89
C ALA A 322 84.72 97.88 63.98
N ARG A 323 85.12 96.59 64.09
CA ARG A 323 86.22 96.16 64.96
C ARG A 323 87.58 96.70 64.50
N ALA A 324 87.84 96.76 63.19
CA ALA A 324 89.05 97.34 62.63
C ALA A 324 89.12 98.86 62.89
N GLU A 325 88.04 99.59 62.61
CA GLU A 325 87.91 101.03 62.92
C GLU A 325 88.13 101.33 64.41
N ALA A 326 87.57 100.50 65.30
CA ALA A 326 87.76 100.62 66.75
C ALA A 326 89.21 100.30 67.18
N LEU A 327 89.88 99.34 66.54
CA LEU A 327 91.30 99.05 66.77
C LEU A 327 92.22 100.15 66.23
N GLU A 328 91.90 100.74 65.08
CA GLU A 328 92.62 101.89 64.52
C GLU A 328 92.44 103.16 65.35
N ALA A 329 91.25 103.39 65.90
CA ALA A 329 91.00 104.45 66.88
C ALA A 329 91.88 104.23 68.12
N ARG A 330 91.79 103.05 68.75
CA ARG A 330 92.60 102.70 69.91
C ARG A 330 94.11 102.76 69.65
N GLN A 331 94.56 102.46 68.42
CA GLN A 331 95.97 102.61 68.03
C GLN A 331 96.38 104.09 67.85
N ARG A 332 95.48 104.96 67.39
CA ARG A 332 95.71 106.41 67.38
C ARG A 332 95.79 106.97 68.80
N ASP A 333 94.88 106.58 69.68
CA ASP A 333 94.85 107.00 71.08
C ASP A 333 96.14 106.59 71.82
N LEU A 334 96.58 105.34 71.63
CA LEU A 334 97.84 104.83 72.20
C LEU A 334 99.09 105.53 71.65
N ARG A 335 99.07 106.01 70.40
CA ARG A 335 100.18 106.82 69.83
C ARG A 335 100.20 108.23 70.43
N ALA A 336 99.04 108.88 70.54
CA ALA A 336 98.92 110.20 71.18
C ALA A 336 99.43 110.14 72.64
N ALA A 337 98.99 109.16 73.42
CA ALA A 337 99.45 108.95 74.79
C ALA A 337 100.97 108.69 74.90
N ALA A 338 101.57 108.00 73.91
CA ALA A 338 103.02 107.78 73.85
C ALA A 338 103.80 109.06 73.49
N GLU A 339 103.25 109.93 72.64
CA GLU A 339 103.84 111.23 72.30
C GLU A 339 103.73 112.23 73.46
N GLU A 340 102.62 112.21 74.21
CA GLU A 340 102.46 112.95 75.48
C GLU A 340 103.44 112.45 76.55
N ALA A 341 103.61 111.13 76.70
CA ALA A 341 104.60 110.56 77.62
C ALA A 341 106.04 110.94 77.24
N ALA A 342 106.40 110.87 75.95
CA ALA A 342 107.72 111.23 75.47
C ALA A 342 108.03 112.74 75.66
N THR A 343 107.05 113.61 75.38
CA THR A 343 107.22 115.06 75.59
C THR A 343 107.29 115.43 77.08
N GLY A 344 106.50 114.77 77.94
CA GLY A 344 106.60 114.89 79.40
C GLY A 344 107.94 114.42 79.94
N GLN A 345 108.46 113.28 79.49
CA GLN A 345 109.76 112.75 79.90
C GLN A 345 110.91 113.68 79.44
N ALA A 346 110.83 114.24 78.23
CA ALA A 346 111.76 115.23 77.73
C ALA A 346 111.66 116.59 78.44
N ALA A 347 110.56 116.91 79.13
CA ALA A 347 110.47 118.07 80.01
C ALA A 347 111.11 117.77 81.38
N ALA A 348 110.82 116.60 81.98
CA ALA A 348 111.39 116.16 83.24
C ALA A 348 112.93 116.09 83.22
N GLN A 349 113.52 115.54 82.15
CA GLN A 349 114.98 115.48 81.99
C GLN A 349 115.64 116.87 81.93
N ARG A 350 114.97 117.87 81.31
CA ARG A 350 115.46 119.25 81.26
C ARG A 350 115.40 119.94 82.62
N ALA A 351 114.39 119.65 83.43
CA ALA A 351 114.32 120.13 84.82
C ALA A 351 115.41 119.48 85.70
N LEU A 352 115.66 118.17 85.53
CA LEU A 352 116.68 117.46 86.30
C LEU A 352 118.09 117.98 86.01
N ALA A 353 118.41 118.24 84.75
CA ALA A 353 119.68 118.83 84.32
C ALA A 353 119.88 120.27 84.85
N SER A 354 118.83 121.08 84.95
CA SER A 354 118.95 122.44 85.51
C SER A 354 119.18 122.44 87.02
N CYS A 355 118.58 121.48 87.75
CA CYS A 355 118.86 121.28 89.17
C CYS A 355 120.29 120.79 89.43
N GLN A 356 120.83 119.90 88.59
CA GLN A 356 122.22 119.44 88.68
C GLN A 356 123.22 120.58 88.47
N ALA A 357 123.07 121.35 87.38
CA ALA A 357 123.92 122.50 87.10
C ALA A 357 123.87 123.60 88.19
N LEU A 358 122.78 123.68 88.97
CA LEU A 358 122.68 124.56 90.12
C LEU A 358 123.42 124.01 91.35
N ARG A 359 123.43 122.68 91.54
CA ARG A 359 124.12 122.00 92.64
C ARG A 359 125.64 122.05 92.48
N ASP A 360 126.14 121.74 91.29
CA ASP A 360 127.57 121.75 90.96
C ASP A 360 128.20 123.15 91.21
N ARG A 361 127.42 124.20 90.91
CA ARG A 361 127.80 125.59 91.15
C ARG A 361 127.93 125.91 92.64
N LEU A 362 126.95 125.50 93.44
CA LEU A 362 126.97 125.66 94.89
C LEU A 362 128.11 124.85 95.55
N GLU A 363 128.40 123.65 95.07
CA GLU A 363 129.56 122.86 95.53
C GLU A 363 130.89 123.56 95.22
N THR A 364 131.00 124.20 94.06
CA THR A 364 132.18 125.00 93.66
C THR A 364 132.38 126.21 94.58
N ASP A 365 131.31 126.98 94.85
CA ASP A 365 131.36 128.16 95.72
C ASP A 365 131.72 127.77 97.18
N LEU A 366 131.21 126.64 97.67
CA LEU A 366 131.49 126.12 99.01
C LEU A 366 132.93 125.59 99.13
N ALA A 367 133.50 125.03 98.05
CA ALA A 367 134.91 124.66 98.00
C ALA A 367 135.84 125.90 98.08
N ALA A 368 135.51 126.99 97.37
CA ALA A 368 136.26 128.24 97.43
C ALA A 368 136.25 128.84 98.84
N ALA A 369 135.08 128.95 99.47
CA ALA A 369 134.94 129.45 100.84
C ALA A 369 135.75 128.63 101.87
N ARG A 370 135.90 127.32 101.66
CA ARG A 370 136.74 126.45 102.51
C ARG A 370 138.24 126.69 102.30
N ALA A 371 138.68 127.00 101.08
CA ALA A 371 140.08 127.33 100.80
C ALA A 371 140.49 128.65 101.48
N ASP A 372 139.67 129.69 101.39
CA ASP A 372 139.91 130.97 102.08
C ASP A 372 139.96 130.80 103.61
N ALA A 373 139.02 130.01 104.16
CA ALA A 373 138.97 129.71 105.59
C ALA A 373 140.17 128.87 106.08
N ALA A 374 140.84 128.11 105.21
CA ALA A 374 142.09 127.42 105.52
C ALA A 374 143.28 128.39 105.48
N ALA A 375 143.37 129.22 104.43
CA ALA A 375 144.44 130.21 104.25
C ALA A 375 144.46 131.32 105.34
N GLN A 376 143.37 131.52 106.07
CA GLN A 376 143.35 132.37 107.27
C GLN A 376 143.95 131.64 108.50
N ARG A 377 143.54 130.40 108.76
CA ARG A 377 144.03 129.59 109.90
C ARG A 377 145.54 129.32 109.82
N GLU A 378 146.05 129.04 108.63
CA GLU A 378 147.48 128.76 108.43
C GLU A 378 148.39 129.96 108.76
N ARG A 379 147.87 131.19 108.68
CA ARG A 379 148.59 132.41 109.08
C ARG A 379 148.58 132.64 110.59
N ALA A 380 147.53 132.24 111.30
CA ALA A 380 147.48 132.31 112.77
C ALA A 380 148.43 131.28 113.41
N VAL A 381 148.33 130.01 113.01
CA VAL A 381 149.09 128.89 113.63
C VAL A 381 150.61 129.07 113.53
N ARG A 382 151.13 129.72 112.49
CA ARG A 382 152.57 130.00 112.33
C ARG A 382 153.12 131.08 113.28
N ALA A 383 152.25 131.86 113.95
CA ALA A 383 152.68 132.87 114.93
C ALA A 383 152.76 132.33 116.36
N GLU A 384 151.90 131.35 116.71
CA GLU A 384 151.76 130.85 118.09
C GLU A 384 152.68 129.66 118.41
N ALA A 385 153.17 128.94 117.39
CA ALA A 385 154.00 127.73 117.50
C ALA A 385 155.44 127.94 118.04
N ALA A 386 155.69 129.01 118.79
CA ALA A 386 156.89 129.26 119.60
C ALA A 386 156.61 129.26 121.13
N ALA A 387 155.34 129.13 121.54
CA ALA A 387 154.93 128.94 122.94
C ALA A 387 154.02 127.69 123.06
N GLY A 388 154.10 126.97 124.19
CA GLY A 388 153.51 125.64 124.35
C GLY A 388 151.97 125.61 124.47
N PRO A 389 151.28 124.58 123.93
CA PRO A 389 149.81 124.54 123.86
C PRO A 389 149.12 123.80 125.03
N VAL A 390 147.82 124.08 125.19
CA VAL A 390 146.86 123.39 126.07
C VAL A 390 145.87 122.57 125.22
N ARG A 391 145.28 121.48 125.76
CA ARG A 391 144.50 120.48 124.98
C ARG A 391 143.37 119.81 125.79
N GLY A 392 142.28 119.42 125.12
CA GLY A 392 141.06 118.81 125.68
C GLY A 392 139.81 119.65 125.32
N ASP A 393 138.89 119.30 124.41
CA ASP A 393 138.63 118.08 123.60
C ASP A 393 137.70 117.01 124.23
N THR A 394 136.42 117.00 123.80
CA THR A 394 135.24 116.11 124.07
C THR A 394 134.02 116.62 123.25
N ASP A 395 132.84 116.02 122.99
CA ASP A 395 132.24 114.67 122.78
C ASP A 395 130.70 114.90 122.52
N ASP A 396 129.85 114.16 121.79
CA ASP A 396 130.02 113.11 120.75
C ASP A 396 129.16 113.46 119.47
N GLN A 397 128.30 112.74 118.70
CA GLN A 397 127.45 111.51 118.64
C GLN A 397 126.15 111.49 119.49
N GLU A 398 125.04 110.80 119.14
CA GLU A 398 124.75 109.67 118.21
C GLU A 398 123.56 109.90 117.22
N GLY A 399 123.28 108.92 116.32
CA GLY A 399 122.12 108.86 115.38
C GLY A 399 121.01 107.87 115.82
N PRO A 400 120.27 107.15 114.93
CA PRO A 400 120.29 107.06 113.45
C PRO A 400 118.95 107.64 112.85
N ALA A 401 118.18 107.14 111.86
CA ALA A 401 118.15 105.93 111.02
C ALA A 401 117.29 106.08 109.72
N ASP A 402 117.51 105.15 108.78
CA ASP A 402 116.72 104.59 107.66
C ASP A 402 115.63 105.35 106.85
N ALA A 403 115.70 105.10 105.53
CA ALA A 403 114.77 105.36 104.43
C ALA A 403 114.78 104.11 103.50
N PRO A 404 114.05 103.97 102.35
CA PRO A 404 113.37 104.99 101.55
C PRO A 404 111.99 104.57 100.91
N ALA A 405 111.61 105.30 99.85
CA ALA A 405 110.56 105.12 98.82
C ALA A 405 109.97 103.70 98.61
N ALA A 406 108.66 103.49 98.32
CA ALA A 406 107.68 104.17 97.44
C ALA A 406 107.76 103.73 95.94
N GLY A 407 106.58 103.56 95.29
CA GLY A 407 106.39 102.86 94.00
C GLY A 407 105.88 101.43 94.24
N ASP A 408 104.60 101.07 94.18
CA ASP A 408 103.46 101.40 93.28
C ASP A 408 103.56 100.86 91.84
N ASP A 409 102.81 99.77 91.62
CA ASP A 409 101.72 99.64 90.63
C ASP A 409 101.78 98.58 89.48
N GLN A 410 100.60 97.96 89.28
CA GLN A 410 100.02 97.19 88.17
C GLN A 410 100.85 96.32 87.19
N ALA A 411 100.49 95.02 87.18
CA ALA A 411 100.33 94.20 85.97
C ALA A 411 99.13 93.22 86.13
N PRO A 412 98.40 92.80 85.07
CA PRO A 412 96.99 92.39 85.19
C PRO A 412 96.73 90.85 85.24
N PRO A 413 95.50 90.44 85.60
CA PRO A 413 95.03 89.04 85.57
C PRO A 413 94.59 88.57 84.16
N ALA A 414 94.16 87.30 84.10
CA ALA A 414 93.64 86.61 82.89
C ALA A 414 92.12 86.74 82.71
#